data_AF-A0A0W8FIQ6-F1
#
_entry.id   AF-A0A0W8FIQ6-F1
#
_cell.length_a   1.000
_cell.length_b   1.000
_cell.length_c   1.000
_cell.angle_alpha   90.00
_cell.angle_beta   90.00
_cell.angle_gamma   90.00
#
_symmetry.space_group_name_H-M   'P 1'
#
loop_
_entity.id
_entity.type
_entity.pdbx_description
1 polymer ?
#
loop_
_entity_poly.entity_id
_entity_poly.type
_entity_poly.pdbx_seq_one_letter_code
_entity_poly.pdbx_strand_id
1 'polypeptide(L)'
;MLIGFARLRFPARPYCTEVADAALLRELHVYGSVVPIGGAATGEEWQHRRYGNLLLSRAEAIAAGSGYRRLAILSGIGVRPYYRKQGYQREGAYMIKSLV
;
A
#
# COMPACT_ATOMS: atom_id res chain seq x y z
N MET A 1 -15.28 -5.77 -15.45
CA MET A 1 -14.22 -6.58 -14.82
C MET A 1 -13.41 -5.67 -13.91
N LEU A 2 -13.30 -5.99 -12.61
CA LEU A 2 -12.51 -5.20 -11.66
C LEU A 2 -11.10 -5.81 -11.54
N ILE A 3 -10.08 -5.05 -11.91
CA ILE A 3 -8.67 -5.52 -11.93
C ILE A 3 -8.04 -5.41 -10.54
N GLY A 4 -8.45 -4.42 -9.74
CA GLY A 4 -7.96 -4.21 -8.38
C GLY A 4 -8.55 -2.94 -7.78
N PHE A 5 -8.37 -2.77 -6.47
CA PHE A 5 -8.81 -1.59 -5.75
C PHE A 5 -7.90 -1.29 -4.56
N ALA A 6 -7.97 -0.04 -4.11
CA ALA A 6 -7.26 0.46 -2.94
C ALA A 6 -8.25 1.25 -2.06
N ARG A 7 -8.21 1.03 -0.75
CA ARG A 7 -9.03 1.75 0.23
C ARG A 7 -8.18 2.71 1.03
N LEU A 8 -8.20 3.97 0.60
CA LEU A 8 -7.55 5.07 1.29
C LEU A 8 -8.54 5.75 2.25
N ARG A 9 -8.09 6.02 3.49
CA ARG A 9 -8.86 6.73 4.52
C ARG A 9 -8.06 7.90 5.05
N PHE A 10 -8.71 9.05 5.18
CA PHE A 10 -8.19 10.22 5.86
C PHE A 10 -8.69 10.24 7.31
N PRO A 11 -7.83 9.96 8.31
CA PRO A 11 -8.25 10.04 9.69
C PRO A 11 -8.45 11.51 10.10
N ALA A 12 -9.65 11.85 10.55
CA ALA A 12 -9.96 13.18 11.09
C ALA A 12 -9.43 13.36 12.53
N ARG A 13 -9.43 12.28 13.33
CA ARG A 13 -8.87 12.22 14.70
C ARG A 13 -8.23 10.85 14.93
N PRO A 14 -6.95 10.65 14.56
CA PRO A 14 -6.26 9.41 14.85
C PRO A 14 -6.04 9.24 16.36
N TYR A 15 -6.39 8.06 16.89
CA TYR A 15 -6.16 7.72 18.31
C TYR A 15 -4.73 7.22 18.57
N CYS A 16 -4.04 6.73 17.53
CA CYS A 16 -2.65 6.27 17.61
C CYS A 16 -1.71 7.36 17.11
N THR A 17 -0.70 7.71 17.92
CA THR A 17 0.34 8.70 17.61
C THR A 17 1.16 8.31 16.37
N GLU A 18 1.36 7.01 16.14
CA GLU A 18 2.09 6.47 14.98
C GLU A 18 1.50 6.95 13.64
N VAL A 19 0.19 7.20 13.58
CA VAL A 19 -0.54 7.60 12.35
C VAL A 19 -1.09 9.03 12.41
N ALA A 20 -0.59 9.86 13.34
CA ALA A 20 -1.10 11.22 13.57
C ALA A 20 -1.12 12.11 12.32
N ASP A 21 -0.11 11.97 11.44
CA ASP A 21 0.01 12.72 10.18
C ASP A 21 0.01 11.81 8.95
N ALA A 22 -0.59 10.62 9.09
CA ALA A 22 -0.59 9.61 8.05
C ALA A 22 -2.00 9.37 7.49
N ALA A 23 -2.09 9.35 6.16
CA ALA A 23 -3.25 8.73 5.51
C ALA A 23 -3.18 7.21 5.71
N LEU A 24 -4.32 6.55 5.78
CA LEU A 24 -4.42 5.12 6.05
C LEU A 24 -4.81 4.36 4.80
N LEU A 25 -3.90 3.53 4.27
CA LEU A 25 -4.23 2.54 3.27
C LEU A 25 -4.66 1.25 3.98
N ARG A 26 -5.97 1.02 4.03
CA ARG A 26 -6.55 -0.11 4.78
C ARG A 26 -6.55 -1.40 3.99
N GLU A 27 -6.60 -1.30 2.67
CA GLU A 27 -6.69 -2.46 1.78
C GLU A 27 -6.09 -2.08 0.43
N LEU A 28 -5.28 -2.98 -0.13
CA LEU A 28 -4.81 -2.95 -1.50
C LEU A 28 -4.97 -4.37 -2.02
N HIS A 29 -5.86 -4.54 -2.98
CA HIS A 29 -6.17 -5.85 -3.55
C HIS A 29 -6.11 -5.74 -5.07
N VAL A 30 -5.34 -6.63 -5.70
CA VAL A 30 -5.31 -6.77 -7.16
C VAL A 30 -5.79 -8.17 -7.46
N TYR A 31 -6.85 -8.28 -8.26
CA TYR A 31 -7.42 -9.55 -8.68
C TYR A 31 -6.55 -10.11 -9.80
N GLY A 32 -5.96 -11.28 -9.55
CA GLY A 32 -5.00 -11.94 -10.44
C GLY A 32 -4.01 -12.72 -9.58
N SER A 33 -4.06 -14.05 -9.66
CA SER A 33 -3.38 -15.04 -8.81
C SER A 33 -2.29 -14.53 -7.87
N VAL A 34 -2.50 -14.74 -6.57
CA VAL A 34 -1.47 -14.73 -5.54
C VAL A 34 -0.44 -15.79 -5.90
N VAL A 35 0.68 -15.40 -6.53
CA VAL A 35 1.74 -16.36 -6.84
C VAL A 35 2.58 -16.61 -5.57
N PRO A 36 2.66 -17.85 -5.08
CA PRO A 36 3.67 -18.22 -4.08
C PRO A 36 5.07 -17.96 -4.65
N ILE A 37 5.99 -17.52 -3.79
CA ILE A 37 7.37 -17.18 -4.17
C ILE A 37 8.04 -18.43 -4.79
N GLY A 38 8.21 -18.49 -6.13
CA GLY A 38 8.98 -19.56 -6.79
C GLY A 38 8.65 -19.96 -8.24
N GLY A 39 7.54 -19.53 -8.84
CA GLY A 39 7.16 -19.90 -10.22
C GLY A 39 7.59 -18.87 -11.28
N ALA A 40 7.96 -19.33 -12.48
CA ALA A 40 8.36 -18.47 -13.60
C ALA A 40 7.20 -17.57 -14.07
N ALA A 41 7.41 -16.25 -14.04
CA ALA A 41 6.37 -15.26 -14.31
C ALA A 41 6.04 -15.12 -15.80
N THR A 42 4.79 -15.41 -16.17
CA THR A 42 4.15 -15.13 -17.46
C THR A 42 3.77 -13.64 -17.61
N GLY A 43 3.49 -13.18 -18.83
CA GLY A 43 3.24 -11.76 -19.15
C GLY A 43 2.07 -11.11 -18.39
N GLU A 44 1.03 -11.88 -18.07
CA GLU A 44 -0.11 -11.44 -17.26
C GLU A 44 0.32 -11.13 -15.82
N GLU A 45 1.25 -11.89 -15.25
CA GLU A 45 1.76 -11.70 -13.87
C GLU A 45 2.52 -10.37 -13.72
N TRP A 46 3.25 -9.96 -14.76
CA TRP A 46 3.94 -8.66 -14.81
C TRP A 46 2.96 -7.49 -14.86
N GLN A 47 1.87 -7.62 -15.61
CA GLN A 47 0.82 -6.59 -15.69
C GLN A 47 0.11 -6.40 -14.35
N HIS A 48 -0.22 -7.49 -13.63
CA HIS A 48 -0.83 -7.40 -12.30
C HIS A 48 0.07 -6.70 -11.26
N ARG A 49 1.37 -7.00 -11.27
CA ARG A 49 2.34 -6.30 -10.40
C ARG A 49 2.45 -4.81 -10.72
N ARG A 50 2.28 -4.41 -11.98
CA ARG A 50 2.20 -3.00 -12.37
C ARG A 50 0.96 -2.32 -11.80
N TYR A 51 -0.20 -2.97 -11.80
CA TYR A 51 -1.42 -2.38 -11.23
C TYR A 51 -1.33 -2.15 -9.72
N GLY A 52 -0.72 -3.06 -8.96
CA GLY A 52 -0.50 -2.86 -7.53
C GLY A 52 0.37 -1.63 -7.23
N ASN A 53 1.47 -1.48 -7.96
CA ASN A 53 2.33 -0.29 -7.86
C ASN A 53 1.60 0.99 -8.31
N LEU A 54 0.81 0.92 -9.37
CA LEU A 54 0.06 2.07 -9.89
C LEU A 54 -0.99 2.55 -8.87
N LEU A 55 -1.75 1.63 -8.29
CA LEU A 55 -2.74 1.93 -7.25
C LEU A 55 -2.06 2.52 -6.00
N LEU A 56 -0.90 1.98 -5.61
CA LEU A 56 -0.17 2.50 -4.46
C LEU A 56 0.36 3.91 -4.72
N SER A 57 1.03 4.12 -5.85
CA SER A 57 1.52 5.44 -6.26
C SER A 57 0.39 6.47 -6.36
N ARG A 58 -0.79 6.06 -6.84
CA ARG A 58 -1.96 6.93 -6.86
C ARG A 58 -2.45 7.25 -5.46
N ALA A 59 -2.47 6.28 -4.54
CA ALA A 59 -2.83 6.52 -3.14
C ALA A 59 -1.85 7.48 -2.44
N GLU A 60 -0.55 7.33 -2.70
CA GLU A 60 0.50 8.24 -2.23
C GLU A 60 0.24 9.68 -2.72
N ALA A 61 -0.01 9.86 -4.01
CA ALA A 61 -0.29 11.18 -4.59
C ALA A 61 -1.56 11.83 -4.02
N ILE A 62 -2.65 11.06 -3.84
CA ILE A 62 -3.89 11.59 -3.26
C ILE A 62 -3.66 11.95 -1.78
N ALA A 63 -2.93 11.13 -1.02
CA ALA A 63 -2.60 11.43 0.37
C ALA A 63 -1.76 12.71 0.52
N ALA A 64 -0.71 12.85 -0.30
CA ALA A 64 0.13 14.05 -0.33
C ALA A 64 -0.68 15.29 -0.72
N GLY A 65 -1.49 15.20 -1.78
CA GLY A 65 -2.38 16.28 -2.22
C GLY A 65 -3.47 16.65 -1.20
N SER A 66 -3.77 15.77 -0.25
CA SER A 66 -4.71 16.02 0.85
C SER A 66 -4.02 16.57 2.11
N GLY A 67 -2.72 16.87 2.05
CA GLY A 67 -1.96 17.47 3.15
C GLY A 67 -1.32 16.47 4.13
N TYR A 68 -1.38 15.16 3.85
CA TYR A 68 -0.72 14.16 4.68
C TYR A 68 0.76 14.03 4.31
N ARG A 69 1.63 13.95 5.32
CA ARG A 69 3.08 13.80 5.13
C ARG A 69 3.53 12.35 5.05
N ARG A 70 2.67 11.43 5.48
CA ARG A 70 2.96 9.99 5.58
C ARG A 70 1.80 9.18 5.02
N LEU A 71 2.09 7.98 4.56
CA LEU A 71 1.10 6.95 4.23
C LEU A 71 1.38 5.71 5.08
N ALA A 72 0.39 5.29 5.86
CA ALA A 72 0.44 4.12 6.72
C ALA A 72 -0.45 3.01 6.15
N ILE A 73 0.13 1.85 5.92
CA ILE A 73 -0.53 0.68 5.34
C ILE A 73 -0.75 -0.37 6.42
N LEU A 74 -1.98 -0.86 6.54
CA LEU A 74 -2.28 -2.03 7.35
C LEU A 74 -1.85 -3.29 6.57
N SER A 75 -0.69 -3.85 6.92
CA SER A 75 -0.08 -4.97 6.20
C SER A 75 -0.07 -6.23 7.05
N GLY A 76 -0.69 -7.30 6.53
CA GLY A 76 -0.49 -8.65 7.06
C GLY A 76 0.99 -9.05 7.04
N ILE A 77 1.39 -9.96 7.94
CA ILE A 77 2.79 -10.31 8.19
C ILE A 77 3.50 -10.78 6.90
N GLY A 78 2.84 -11.63 6.11
CA GLY A 78 3.41 -12.20 4.88
C GLY A 78 3.62 -11.22 3.71
N VAL A 79 2.92 -10.07 3.71
CA VAL A 79 3.01 -9.08 2.63
C VAL A 79 3.93 -7.90 2.98
N ARG A 80 4.50 -7.86 4.18
CA ARG A 80 5.48 -6.82 4.59
C ARG A 80 6.72 -6.74 3.70
N PRO A 81 7.33 -7.84 3.21
CA PRO A 81 8.49 -7.77 2.32
C PRO A 81 8.19 -7.06 1.00
N TYR A 82 6.93 -7.12 0.52
CA TYR A 82 6.51 -6.40 -0.68
C TYR A 82 6.58 -4.88 -0.46
N TYR A 83 6.01 -4.39 0.64
CA TYR A 83 6.03 -2.96 0.96
C TYR A 83 7.43 -2.45 1.32
N ARG A 84 8.28 -3.27 1.96
CA ARG A 84 9.69 -2.91 2.20
C ARG A 84 10.45 -2.58 0.93
N LYS A 85 10.22 -3.33 -0.15
CA LYS A 85 10.85 -3.05 -1.46
C LYS A 85 10.41 -1.72 -2.07
N GLN A 86 9.29 -1.15 -1.62
CA GLN A 86 8.76 0.14 -2.07
C GLN A 86 9.12 1.31 -1.14
N GLY A 87 10.01 1.07 -0.16
CA GLY A 87 10.50 2.09 0.77
C GLY A 87 9.66 2.25 2.03
N TYR A 88 8.69 1.38 2.30
CA TYR A 88 7.95 1.40 3.56
C TYR A 88 8.77 0.78 4.68
N GLN A 89 8.76 1.44 5.84
CA GLN A 89 9.36 0.98 7.07
C GLN A 89 8.28 0.50 8.03
N ARG A 90 8.62 -0.44 8.92
CA ARG A 90 7.67 -0.94 9.89
C ARG A 90 7.66 -0.02 11.11
N GLU A 91 6.50 0.54 11.43
CA GLU A 91 6.25 1.25 12.68
C GLU A 91 5.04 0.57 13.35
N GLY A 92 5.31 -0.13 14.46
CA GLY A 92 4.31 -0.93 15.18
C GLY A 92 3.62 -1.98 14.32
N ALA A 93 2.30 -1.80 14.15
CA ALA A 93 1.43 -2.66 13.35
C ALA A 93 1.35 -2.25 11.87
N TYR A 94 1.91 -1.10 11.50
CA TYR A 94 1.77 -0.50 10.18
C TYR A 94 3.08 -0.52 9.39
N MET A 95 2.95 -0.44 8.07
CA MET A 95 4.04 -0.11 7.17
C MET A 95 3.89 1.36 6.77
N ILE A 96 4.84 2.20 7.15
CA ILE A 96 4.78 3.65 6.98
C ILE A 96 5.85 4.12 6.01
N LYS A 97 5.48 5.06 5.14
CA LYS A 97 6.39 5.75 4.22
C LYS A 97 6.11 7.24 4.23
N SER A 98 7.16 8.04 4.19
CA SER A 98 7.07 9.50 4.06
C SER A 98 6.82 9.87 2.59
N LEU A 99 5.89 10.80 2.36
CA LEU A 99 5.43 11.23 1.03
C LEU A 99 6.10 12.52 0.53
N VAL A 100 7.25 12.87 1.13
CA VAL A 100 7.98 14.14 0.92
C VAL A 100 8.32 14.38 -0.55
#